data_AF-A0AA51QW96-F1
#
_entry.id   AF-A0AA51QW96-F1
#
_cell.length_a   1.000
_cell.length_b   1.000
_cell.length_c   1.000
_cell.angle_alpha   90.00
_cell.angle_beta   90.00
_cell.angle_gamma   90.00
#
_symmetry.space_group_name_H-M   'P 1'
#
loop_
_entity.id
_entity.type
_entity.pdbx_description
1 polymer ?
#
loop_
_entity_poly.entity_id
_entity_poly.type
_entity_poly.pdbx_seq_one_letter_code
_entity_poly.pdbx_strand_id
1 'polypeptide(L)' 'MVKMLIELSDEVDKIVEVYKVVKGMNSKQDAIKEMIRYFAVKIRPKNIEEKTYFK' A
#
# COMPACT_ATOMS: atom_id res chain seq x y z
N MET A 1 11.57 -10.60 0.47
CA MET A 1 11.04 -9.36 -0.16
C MET A 1 10.28 -9.74 -1.41
N VAL A 2 8.99 -9.43 -1.49
CA VAL A 2 8.19 -9.64 -2.71
C VAL A 2 8.15 -8.31 -3.46
N LYS A 3 8.55 -8.29 -4.73
CA LYS A 3 8.39 -7.12 -5.59
C LYS A 3 6.95 -7.06 -6.05
N MET A 4 6.27 -5.94 -5.81
CA MET A 4 4.91 -5.68 -6.27
C MET A 4 4.94 -4.51 -7.25
N LEU A 5 4.30 -4.67 -8.41
CA LEU A 5 4.02 -3.56 -9.31
C LEU A 5 2.73 -2.88 -8.82
N ILE A 6 2.80 -1.57 -8.60
CA ILE A 6 1.66 -0.76 -8.18
C ILE A 6 1.54 0.37 -9.18
N GLU A 7 0.43 0.40 -9.91
CA GLU A 7 0.07 1.50 -10.78
C GLU A 7 -0.81 2.46 -9.99
N LEU A 8 -0.39 3.73 -9.94
CA LEU A 8 -1.14 4.80 -9.30
C LEU A 8 -1.69 5.71 -10.40
N SER A 9 -2.92 6.16 -10.22
CA SER A 9 -3.44 7.30 -11.00
C SER A 9 -2.63 8.56 -10.67
N ASP A 10 -2.54 9.50 -11.61
CA ASP A 10 -1.79 10.75 -11.46
C ASP A 10 -2.13 11.55 -10.18
N GLU A 11 -3.41 11.56 -9.79
CA GLU A 11 -3.85 12.24 -8.56
C GLU A 11 -3.27 11.60 -7.30
N VAL A 12 -3.34 10.27 -7.23
CA VAL A 12 -2.81 9.49 -6.10
C VAL A 12 -1.29 9.59 -6.05
N ASP A 13 -0.60 9.59 -7.20
CA ASP A 13 0.86 9.76 -7.23
C ASP A 13 1.29 11.11 -6.64
N LYS A 14 0.57 12.19 -6.95
CA LYS A 14 0.80 13.52 -6.36
C LYS A 14 0.59 13.52 -4.84
N ILE A 15 -0.45 12.83 -4.35
CA ILE A 15 -0.71 12.72 -2.91
C ILE A 15 0.44 11.98 -2.20
N VAL A 16 0.94 10.90 -2.80
CA VAL A 16 2.09 10.15 -2.28
C VAL A 16 3.36 11.02 -2.25
N GLU A 17 3.60 11.82 -3.29
CA GLU A 17 4.72 12.77 -3.31
C GLU A 17 4.62 13.83 -2.22
N VAL A 18 3.45 14.46 -2.06
CA VAL A 18 3.23 15.44 -1.00
C VAL A 18 3.45 14.81 0.37
N TYR A 19 2.92 13.60 0.60
CA TYR A 19 3.13 12.88 1.86
C TYR A 19 4.60 12.60 2.12
N LYS A 20 5.33 12.13 1.09
CA LYS A 20 6.78 11.87 1.16
C LYS A 20 7.55 13.12 1.57
N VAL A 21 7.26 14.28 0.97
CA VAL A 21 7.92 15.56 1.27
C VAL A 21 7.61 16.02 2.69
N VAL A 22 6.33 16.02 3.09
CA VAL A 22 5.90 16.47 4.43
C VAL A 22 6.52 15.62 5.54
N LYS A 23 6.70 14.32 5.30
CA LYS A 23 7.29 13.38 6.27
C LYS A 23 8.81 13.24 6.14
N GLY A 24 9.47 13.94 5.22
CA GLY A 24 10.91 13.85 5.03
C GLY A 24 11.40 12.46 4.62
N MET A 25 10.59 11.73 3.84
CA MET A 25 10.88 10.35 3.44
C MET A 25 11.79 10.29 2.21
N ASN A 26 12.65 9.27 2.18
CA ASN A 26 13.63 9.10 1.10
C ASN A 26 13.05 8.46 -0.17
N SER A 27 11.92 7.75 -0.08
CA SER A 27 11.36 7.02 -1.21
C SER A 27 9.83 7.04 -1.23
N LYS A 28 9.24 7.03 -2.44
CA LYS A 28 7.79 6.83 -2.63
C LYS A 28 7.33 5.49 -2.04
N GLN A 29 8.17 4.46 -2.07
CA GLN A 29 7.81 3.13 -1.55
C GLN A 29 7.58 3.17 -0.04
N ASP A 30 8.37 3.94 0.70
CA ASP A 30 8.21 4.04 2.15
C ASP A 30 6.99 4.89 2.52
N ALA A 31 6.72 5.94 1.74
CA ALA A 31 5.47 6.70 1.83
C ALA A 31 4.25 5.80 1.61
N ILE A 32 4.23 5.00 0.54
CA ILE A 32 3.13 4.08 0.24
C ILE A 32 2.94 3.05 1.36
N LYS A 33 4.02 2.44 1.88
CA LYS A 33 3.94 1.47 2.99
C LYS A 33 3.31 2.08 4.24
N GLU A 34 3.69 3.32 4.57
CA GLU A 34 3.15 3.98 5.76
C GLU A 34 1.70 4.42 5.52
N MET A 35 1.40 4.97 4.35
CA MET A 35 0.04 5.34 3.97
C MET A 35 -0.92 4.14 3.99
N ILE A 36 -0.51 2.96 3.49
CA ILE A 36 -1.30 1.73 3.55
C ILE A 36 -1.63 1.31 4.99
N ARG A 37 -0.82 1.68 6.00
CA ARG A 37 -1.17 1.42 7.41
C ARG A 37 -2.35 2.27 7.88
N TYR A 38 -2.52 3.46 7.31
CA TYR A 38 -3.61 4.38 7.66
C TYR A 38 -4.87 4.13 6.85
N PHE A 39 -4.75 3.59 5.64
CA PHE A 39 -5.89 3.07 4.93
C PHE A 39 -6.31 1.76 5.63
N ALA A 40 -7.56 1.65 6.05
CA ALA A 40 -8.13 0.39 6.53
C ALA A 40 -8.25 -0.60 5.35
N VAL A 41 -7.12 -1.06 4.81
CA VAL A 41 -7.07 -1.97 3.67
C VAL A 41 -7.18 -3.39 4.21
N LYS A 42 -8.28 -4.08 3.87
CA LYS A 42 -8.33 -5.54 3.97
C LYS A 42 -7.35 -6.12 2.95
N ILE A 43 -6.12 -6.37 3.37
CA ILE A 43 -5.13 -7.11 2.57
C ILE A 43 -5.58 -8.57 2.51
N ARG A 44 -6.26 -8.97 1.44
CA ARG A 44 -6.59 -10.38 1.17
C ARG A 44 -5.54 -10.97 0.23
N PRO A 45 -4.85 -12.06 0.62
CA PRO A 45 -3.98 -12.79 -0.30
C PRO A 45 -4.79 -13.34 -1.48
N LYS A 46 -4.21 -13.35 -2.69
CA LYS A 46 -4.86 -13.86 -3.92
C LYS A 46 -5.24 -15.35 -3.84
N ASN A 47 -4.63 -16.12 -2.94
CA ASN A 47 -4.79 -17.58 -2.83
C ASN A 47 -5.34 -18.01 -1.46
N ILE A 48 -6.47 -17.46 -1.02
CA ILE A 48 -7.26 -18.07 0.05
C ILE A 48 -8.53 -18.62 -0.59
N GLU A 49 -8.61 -19.94 -0.69
CA GLU A 49 -9.87 -20.63 -0.94
C GLU A 49 -10.83 -20.29 0.21
N GLU A 50 -12.05 -19.86 -0.12
CA GLU A 50 -13.04 -19.28 0.81
C GLU A 50 -13.52 -20.22 1.96
N LYS A 51 -12.89 -21.38 2.20
CA LYS A 51 -13.45 -22.45 3.04
C LYS A 51 -12.51 -23.08 4.07
N THR A 52 -11.63 -22.31 4.71
CA THR A 52 -10.83 -22.88 5.82
C THR A 52 -10.60 -21.93 6.98
N TYR A 53 -11.62 -21.18 7.38
CA TYR A 53 -11.69 -20.68 8.75
C TYR A 53 -13.03 -21.09 9.32
N PHE A 54 -13.02 -22.20 10.06
CA PHE A 54 -13.70 -22.49 11.33
C PHE A 54 -13.72 -24.01 11.53
N LYS A 55 -12.73 -24.51 12.27
CA LYS A 55 -12.89 -25.67 13.15
C LYS A 55 -12.10 -25.42 14.42
#